data_AF-A0A9W9Z2U4-F1
#
_entry.id   AF-A0A9W9Z2U4-F1
#
_cell.length_a   1.000
_cell.length_b   1.000
_cell.length_c   1.000
_cell.angle_alpha   90.00
_cell.angle_beta   90.00
_cell.angle_gamma   90.00
#
_symmetry.space_group_name_H-M   'P 1'
#
loop_
_entity.id
_entity.type
_entity.pdbx_description
1 polymer ?
#
loop_
_entity_poly.entity_id
_entity_poly.type
_entity_poly.pdbx_seq_one_letter_code
_entity_poly.pdbx_strand_id
1 'polypeptide(L)'
;MLMSHLQESVQHSDIPTQILYNRTMVQLGLCAFRHGMIKDAHNALHDVQSSGRAKELLAQGLMQQRQYERTPEQEKIEKRRQVLFHMHINLELLECVYLTSAMLMEIPWMAAHAYDYRPRIFSKSFHYQLRQSDKQTLVGPPESMREHVVAASKAMKKGDWKQCKKYILAVKVWKLFRQTEQVQEMLTRKIQEESLRTYLFTYNSVYDSLSLYTLAEMFDLPPSVVHSTISKMIINEELQASWDEPTQTVVMHRGAEPSLLQSLALQLADKVSNLVENNERIYDTRHGGFVQFKDRQGQGRYRRQNQQHYDRQDRPDKQDRQDRYNWQERHGRQHDRSYQHSQTQSSYRSTDSAHH
;
A
#
# COMPACT_ATOMS: atom_id res chain seq x y z
N MET A 1 4.02 -9.13 22.90
CA MET A 1 3.80 -9.41 21.46
C MET A 1 5.02 -10.05 20.82
N LEU A 2 6.21 -9.45 20.87
CA LEU A 2 7.41 -10.05 20.29
C LEU A 2 7.81 -11.37 20.97
N MET A 3 7.78 -11.44 22.31
CA MET A 3 8.12 -12.66 23.06
C MET A 3 7.19 -13.85 22.79
N SER A 4 5.95 -13.60 22.36
CA SER A 4 4.94 -14.65 22.22
C SER A 4 4.88 -15.25 20.81
N HIS A 5 5.64 -14.72 19.84
CA HIS A 5 5.67 -15.17 18.43
C HIS A 5 4.28 -15.42 17.78
N LEU A 6 3.24 -14.75 18.30
CA LEU A 6 1.86 -14.98 17.90
C LEU A 6 1.60 -14.63 16.43
N GLN A 7 2.45 -13.80 15.83
CA GLN A 7 2.38 -13.47 14.39
C GLN A 7 2.46 -14.71 13.50
N GLU A 8 3.20 -15.75 13.90
CA GLU A 8 3.39 -16.98 13.13
C GLU A 8 2.30 -18.01 13.40
N SER A 9 1.79 -18.07 14.64
CA SER A 9 0.84 -19.10 15.08
C SER A 9 -0.63 -18.72 14.96
N VAL A 10 -0.97 -17.43 14.89
CA VAL A 10 -2.37 -16.95 15.00
C VAL A 10 -3.26 -17.40 13.83
N GLN A 11 -2.68 -17.68 12.66
CA GLN A 11 -3.43 -18.14 11.49
C GLN A 11 -4.11 -19.51 11.72
N HIS A 12 -3.54 -20.33 12.61
CA HIS A 12 -4.07 -21.65 12.96
C HIS A 12 -4.97 -21.63 14.21
N SER A 13 -5.10 -20.48 14.87
CA SER A 13 -5.97 -20.32 16.04
C SER A 13 -7.44 -20.16 15.65
N ASP A 14 -8.34 -20.31 16.61
CA ASP A 14 -9.77 -20.09 16.43
C ASP A 14 -10.09 -18.63 16.05
N ILE A 15 -11.19 -18.45 15.32
CA ILE A 15 -11.59 -17.15 14.76
C ILE A 15 -11.80 -16.06 15.84
N PRO A 16 -12.43 -16.34 17.00
CA PRO A 16 -12.50 -15.36 18.10
C PRO A 16 -11.13 -14.89 18.58
N THR A 17 -10.15 -15.78 18.70
CA THR A 17 -8.76 -15.42 19.06
C THR A 17 -8.10 -14.58 17.98
N GLN A 18 -8.33 -14.87 16.70
CA GLN A 18 -7.85 -14.03 15.58
C GLN A 18 -8.44 -12.62 15.64
N ILE A 19 -9.73 -12.49 15.94
CA ILE A 19 -10.40 -11.19 16.11
C ILE A 19 -9.77 -10.42 17.28
N LEU A 20 -9.54 -11.08 18.42
CA LEU A 20 -8.91 -10.46 19.58
C LEU A 20 -7.47 -10.02 19.28
N TYR A 21 -6.72 -10.83 18.54
CA TYR A 21 -5.38 -10.49 18.07
C TYR A 21 -5.38 -9.25 17.17
N ASN A 22 -6.26 -9.20 16.16
CA ASN A 22 -6.38 -8.05 15.26
C ASN A 22 -6.73 -6.77 16.02
N ARG A 23 -7.65 -6.86 16.97
CA ARG A 23 -8.04 -5.73 17.84
C ARG A 23 -6.89 -5.28 18.72
N THR A 24 -6.12 -6.21 19.27
CA THR A 24 -4.91 -5.91 20.06
C THR A 24 -3.84 -5.24 19.19
N MET A 25 -3.67 -5.69 17.94
CA MET A 25 -2.76 -5.05 16.99
C MET A 25 -3.14 -3.62 16.65
N VAL A 26 -4.43 -3.36 16.42
CA VAL A 26 -4.92 -1.99 16.22
C VAL A 26 -4.65 -1.12 17.45
N GLN A 27 -4.91 -1.63 18.66
CA GLN A 27 -4.64 -0.87 19.88
C GLN A 27 -3.15 -0.59 20.08
N LEU A 28 -2.28 -1.52 19.72
CA LEU A 28 -0.83 -1.30 19.74
C LEU A 28 -0.38 -0.28 18.71
N GLY A 29 -0.95 -0.29 17.49
CA GLY A 29 -0.70 0.74 16.49
C GLY A 29 -1.14 2.13 16.96
N LEU A 30 -2.33 2.23 17.57
CA LEU A 30 -2.81 3.48 18.20
C LEU A 30 -1.92 3.93 19.37
N CYS A 31 -1.40 2.98 20.16
CA CYS A 31 -0.46 3.26 21.24
C CYS A 31 0.87 3.79 20.70
N ALA A 32 1.44 3.15 19.68
CA ALA A 32 2.67 3.60 19.02
C ALA A 32 2.51 5.01 18.45
N PHE A 33 1.36 5.29 17.83
CA PHE A 33 1.04 6.63 17.32
C PHE A 33 1.02 7.68 18.42
N ARG A 34 0.42 7.39 19.59
CA ARG A 34 0.40 8.32 20.74
C ARG A 34 1.79 8.65 21.29
N HIS A 35 2.73 7.73 21.18
CA HIS A 35 4.13 7.95 21.59
C HIS A 35 4.99 8.61 20.49
N GLY A 36 4.41 8.95 19.33
CA GLY A 36 5.12 9.59 18.22
C GLY A 36 5.96 8.64 17.36
N MET A 37 5.82 7.32 17.52
CA MET A 37 6.47 6.31 16.69
C MET A 37 5.65 6.07 15.41
N ILE A 38 5.72 7.02 14.48
CA ILE A 38 4.87 7.04 13.27
C ILE A 38 5.14 5.84 12.36
N LYS A 39 6.41 5.46 12.18
CA LYS A 39 6.80 4.33 11.31
C LYS A 39 6.22 3.01 11.82
N ASP A 40 6.35 2.76 13.12
CA ASP A 40 5.85 1.54 13.75
C ASP A 40 4.33 1.51 13.79
N ALA A 41 3.69 2.66 14.02
CA ALA A 41 2.24 2.80 13.93
C ALA A 41 1.74 2.49 12.52
N HIS A 42 2.39 3.03 11.48
CA HIS A 42 2.03 2.73 10.10
C HIS A 42 2.15 1.23 9.80
N ASN A 43 3.29 0.61 10.16
CA ASN A 43 3.55 -0.81 9.90
C ASN A 43 2.53 -1.72 10.60
N ALA A 44 2.21 -1.44 11.87
CA ALA A 44 1.24 -2.24 12.63
C ALA A 44 -0.20 -2.13 12.08
N LEU A 45 -0.56 -0.96 11.52
CA LEU A 45 -1.90 -0.70 10.98
C LEU A 45 -2.04 -1.06 9.49
N HIS A 46 -0.92 -1.21 8.78
CA HIS A 46 -0.87 -1.44 7.35
C HIS A 46 -1.67 -2.68 6.92
N ASP A 47 -1.52 -3.81 7.61
CA ASP A 47 -2.15 -5.07 7.19
C ASP A 47 -3.68 -5.04 7.38
N VAL A 48 -4.15 -4.37 8.44
CA VAL A 48 -5.59 -4.25 8.73
C VAL A 48 -6.26 -3.34 7.71
N GLN A 49 -5.66 -2.18 7.41
CA GLN A 49 -6.26 -1.20 6.50
C GLN A 49 -6.05 -1.50 5.01
N SER A 50 -4.90 -2.03 4.61
CA SER A 50 -4.62 -2.37 3.20
C SER A 50 -5.56 -3.46 2.67
N SER A 51 -6.10 -4.31 3.55
CA SER A 51 -7.04 -5.37 3.18
C SER A 51 -8.40 -4.87 2.69
N GLY A 52 -8.78 -3.62 3.00
CA GLY A 52 -10.12 -3.07 2.73
C GLY A 52 -11.26 -3.76 3.51
N ARG A 53 -10.95 -4.69 4.41
CA ARG A 53 -11.92 -5.47 5.22
C ARG A 53 -11.80 -5.18 6.72
N ALA A 54 -11.28 -4.01 7.10
CA ALA A 54 -11.02 -3.65 8.50
C ALA A 54 -12.25 -3.81 9.42
N LYS A 55 -13.46 -3.53 8.93
CA LYS A 55 -14.71 -3.69 9.68
C LYS A 55 -15.02 -5.16 10.05
N GLU A 56 -14.68 -6.07 9.15
CA GLU A 56 -14.90 -7.51 9.29
C GLU A 56 -13.83 -8.14 10.18
N LEU A 57 -12.56 -7.77 9.94
CA LEU A 57 -11.41 -8.25 10.71
C LEU A 57 -11.47 -7.86 12.20
N LEU A 58 -12.17 -6.77 12.52
CA LEU A 58 -12.39 -6.30 13.89
C LEU A 58 -13.74 -6.72 14.48
N ALA A 59 -14.51 -7.52 13.73
CA ALA A 59 -15.85 -8.00 14.08
C ALA A 59 -16.85 -6.91 14.47
N GLN A 60 -16.78 -5.74 13.82
CA GLN A 60 -17.67 -4.59 14.08
C GLN A 60 -18.81 -4.46 13.07
N GLY A 61 -18.97 -5.48 12.22
CA GLY A 61 -20.02 -5.53 11.22
C GLY A 61 -19.54 -6.20 9.94
N LEU A 62 -20.48 -6.41 9.04
CA LEU A 62 -20.23 -6.93 7.70
C LEU A 62 -19.99 -5.76 6.75
N MET A 63 -19.07 -5.91 5.80
CA MET A 63 -19.05 -5.04 4.63
C MET A 63 -19.70 -5.77 3.46
N GLN A 64 -20.63 -5.10 2.78
CA GLN A 64 -21.24 -5.65 1.57
C GLN A 64 -20.18 -5.66 0.46
N GLN A 65 -19.61 -6.83 0.16
CA GLN A 65 -18.80 -6.98 -1.05
C GLN A 65 -19.75 -7.04 -2.25
N ARG A 66 -19.70 -6.02 -3.13
CA ARG A 66 -20.53 -5.96 -4.34
C ARG A 66 -20.36 -7.14 -5.30
N GLN A 67 -19.29 -7.93 -5.17
CA GLN A 67 -18.95 -9.01 -6.09
C GLN A 67 -19.04 -10.42 -5.47
N TYR A 68 -19.37 -10.54 -4.19
CA TYR A 68 -19.49 -11.84 -3.53
C TYR A 68 -20.76 -11.85 -2.68
N GLU A 69 -21.82 -12.47 -3.19
CA GLU A 69 -22.99 -12.78 -2.39
C GLU A 69 -22.59 -13.85 -1.36
N ARG A 70 -22.52 -13.45 -0.08
CA ARG A 70 -22.26 -14.39 1.01
C ARG A 70 -23.47 -15.29 1.20
N THR A 71 -23.21 -16.55 1.53
CA THR A 71 -24.28 -17.46 1.92
C THR A 71 -24.94 -16.96 3.21
N PRO A 72 -26.28 -17.03 3.33
CA PRO A 72 -27.01 -16.47 4.47
C PRO A 72 -26.65 -17.15 5.81
N GLU A 73 -26.12 -18.37 5.77
CA GLU A 73 -25.64 -19.10 6.95
C GLU A 73 -24.33 -18.54 7.49
N GLN A 74 -23.41 -18.15 6.62
CA GLN A 74 -22.14 -17.52 7.00
C GLN A 74 -22.37 -16.13 7.62
N GLU A 75 -23.29 -15.33 7.06
CA GLU A 75 -23.63 -14.03 7.63
C GLU A 75 -24.26 -14.13 9.02
N LYS A 76 -25.08 -15.17 9.26
CA LYS A 76 -25.72 -15.40 10.57
C LYS A 76 -24.68 -15.77 11.63
N ILE A 77 -23.66 -16.54 11.26
CA ILE A 77 -22.55 -16.91 12.14
C ILE A 77 -21.64 -15.70 12.40
N GLU A 78 -21.32 -14.90 11.39
CA GLU A 78 -20.53 -13.68 11.56
C GLU A 78 -21.24 -12.62 12.40
N LYS A 79 -22.56 -12.44 12.23
CA LYS A 79 -23.39 -11.58 13.09
C LYS A 79 -23.35 -12.02 14.56
N ARG A 80 -23.37 -13.33 14.83
CA ARG A 80 -23.25 -13.87 16.21
C ARG A 80 -21.87 -13.64 16.84
N ARG A 81 -20.83 -13.45 16.02
CA ARG A 81 -19.45 -13.19 16.47
C ARG A 81 -19.12 -11.71 16.64
N GLN A 82 -20.08 -10.82 16.39
CA GLN A 82 -19.87 -9.39 16.51
C GLN A 82 -19.63 -9.00 17.97
N VAL A 83 -18.66 -8.11 18.15
CA VAL A 83 -18.41 -7.50 19.45
C VAL A 83 -19.50 -6.47 19.77
N LEU A 84 -19.73 -6.23 21.05
CA LEU A 84 -20.70 -5.23 21.50
C LEU A 84 -20.23 -3.81 21.15
N PHE A 85 -21.16 -2.89 20.97
CA PHE A 85 -20.89 -1.53 20.49
C PHE A 85 -19.88 -0.75 21.36
N HIS A 86 -19.93 -0.91 22.68
CA HIS A 86 -18.98 -0.24 23.59
C HIS A 86 -17.53 -0.77 23.47
N MET A 87 -17.34 -1.92 22.83
CA MET A 87 -16.03 -2.47 22.48
C MET A 87 -15.60 -2.07 21.06
N HIS A 88 -16.41 -1.32 20.30
CA HIS A 88 -16.00 -0.89 18.97
C HIS A 88 -14.84 0.10 19.03
N ILE A 89 -13.88 -0.09 18.14
CA ILE A 89 -12.81 0.85 17.85
C ILE A 89 -13.29 1.65 16.64
N ASN A 90 -13.34 2.98 16.74
CA ASN A 90 -13.81 3.80 15.63
C ASN A 90 -12.93 3.58 14.38
N LEU A 91 -13.56 3.14 13.29
CA LEU A 91 -12.88 2.86 12.01
C LEU A 91 -12.40 4.14 11.32
N GLU A 92 -13.11 5.25 11.48
CA GLU A 92 -12.66 6.55 10.97
C GLU A 92 -11.40 7.00 11.70
N LEU A 93 -11.33 6.79 13.02
CA LEU A 93 -10.13 7.05 13.80
C LEU A 93 -8.95 6.21 13.31
N LEU A 94 -9.17 4.92 13.12
CA LEU A 94 -8.17 4.01 12.60
C LEU A 94 -7.64 4.46 11.24
N GLU A 95 -8.56 4.79 10.32
CA GLU A 95 -8.20 5.27 8.99
C GLU A 95 -7.46 6.61 9.05
N CYS A 96 -7.86 7.53 9.94
CA CYS A 96 -7.22 8.83 10.09
C CYS A 96 -5.78 8.70 10.53
N VAL A 97 -5.54 7.87 11.54
CA VAL A 97 -4.21 7.60 12.08
C VAL A 97 -3.33 6.94 11.02
N TYR A 98 -3.89 5.97 10.29
CA TYR A 98 -3.17 5.30 9.21
C TYR A 98 -2.77 6.27 8.07
N LEU A 99 -3.72 7.07 7.57
CA LEU A 99 -3.47 8.02 6.49
C LEU A 99 -2.55 9.16 6.92
N THR A 100 -2.67 9.66 8.16
CA THR A 100 -1.77 10.69 8.69
C THR A 100 -0.35 10.14 8.84
N SER A 101 -0.21 8.90 9.30
CA SER A 101 1.11 8.26 9.40
C SER A 101 1.73 8.01 8.03
N ALA A 102 0.92 7.56 7.06
CA ALA A 102 1.34 7.40 5.67
C ALA A 102 1.77 8.75 5.08
N MET A 103 0.99 9.81 5.29
CA MET A 103 1.26 11.17 4.82
C MET A 103 2.63 11.68 5.31
N LEU A 104 2.91 11.55 6.61
CA LEU A 104 4.17 12.00 7.21
C LEU A 104 5.40 11.22 6.72
N MET A 105 5.23 9.98 6.29
CA MET A 105 6.31 9.17 5.73
C MET A 105 6.47 9.35 4.22
N GLU A 106 5.37 9.37 3.47
CA GLU A 106 5.39 9.36 2.01
C GLU A 106 5.76 10.70 1.42
N ILE A 107 5.28 11.83 1.97
CA ILE A 107 5.51 13.14 1.34
C ILE A 107 6.99 13.51 1.30
N PRO A 108 7.75 13.43 2.41
CA PRO A 108 9.18 13.71 2.37
C PRO A 108 9.91 12.75 1.45
N TRP A 109 9.49 11.49 1.43
CA TRP A 109 10.10 10.47 0.59
C TRP A 109 9.84 10.70 -0.91
N MET A 110 8.62 11.08 -1.28
CA MET A 110 8.23 11.48 -2.63
C MET A 110 8.92 12.76 -3.09
N ALA A 111 9.19 13.70 -2.17
CA ALA A 111 9.90 14.92 -2.48
C ALA A 111 11.39 14.64 -2.76
N ALA A 112 12.05 13.83 -1.92
CA ALA A 112 13.44 13.44 -2.10
C ALA A 112 13.67 12.65 -3.41
N HIS A 113 12.78 11.71 -3.72
CA HIS A 113 12.90 10.81 -4.88
C HIS A 113 11.99 11.23 -6.03
N ALA A 114 11.72 12.54 -6.19
CA ALA A 114 10.83 13.04 -7.24
C ALA A 114 11.33 12.69 -8.66
N TYR A 115 12.65 12.52 -8.82
CA TYR A 115 13.30 12.17 -10.09
C TYR A 115 13.57 10.67 -10.25
N ASP A 116 13.16 9.83 -9.30
CA ASP A 116 13.37 8.38 -9.40
C ASP A 116 12.31 7.72 -10.28
N TYR A 117 12.77 6.76 -11.09
CA TYR A 117 11.92 6.04 -12.02
C TYR A 117 10.92 5.08 -11.34
N ARG A 118 11.27 4.56 -10.15
CA ARG A 118 10.39 3.68 -9.36
C ARG A 118 10.35 4.12 -7.91
N PRO A 119 9.51 5.12 -7.60
CA PRO A 119 9.32 5.50 -6.23
C PRO A 119 8.77 4.31 -5.43
N ARG A 120 9.45 3.88 -4.35
CA ARG A 120 8.92 2.93 -3.38
C ARG A 120 7.66 3.53 -2.76
N ILE A 121 6.53 2.84 -2.95
CA ILE A 121 5.25 3.25 -2.38
C ILE A 121 5.08 2.55 -1.04
N PHE A 122 4.95 3.31 0.05
CA PHE A 122 4.69 2.76 1.39
C PHE A 122 3.24 2.28 1.53
N SER A 123 2.27 3.06 1.05
CA SER A 123 0.85 2.73 1.04
C SER A 123 0.21 2.93 -0.33
N LYS A 124 -0.26 1.82 -0.90
CA LYS A 124 -1.07 1.86 -2.12
C LYS A 124 -2.40 2.60 -1.90
N SER A 125 -2.96 2.52 -0.69
CA SER A 125 -4.25 3.14 -0.35
C SER A 125 -4.15 4.67 -0.34
N PHE A 126 -3.13 5.21 0.33
CA PHE A 126 -2.87 6.65 0.34
C PHE A 126 -2.57 7.17 -1.07
N HIS A 127 -1.67 6.50 -1.80
CA HIS A 127 -1.34 6.92 -3.16
C HIS A 127 -2.54 6.87 -4.11
N TYR A 128 -3.44 5.90 -3.95
CA TYR A 128 -4.71 5.86 -4.68
C TYR A 128 -5.60 7.06 -4.34
N GLN A 129 -5.75 7.40 -3.05
CA GLN A 129 -6.52 8.57 -2.62
C GLN A 129 -5.95 9.89 -3.18
N LEU A 130 -4.62 10.03 -3.18
CA LEU A 130 -3.96 11.20 -3.76
C LEU A 130 -4.23 11.32 -5.28
N ARG A 131 -4.03 10.23 -6.05
CA ARG A 131 -4.33 10.21 -7.50
C ARG A 131 -5.80 10.49 -7.80
N GLN A 132 -6.71 9.99 -6.97
CA GLN A 132 -8.14 10.23 -7.14
C GLN A 132 -8.46 11.72 -6.97
N SER A 133 -7.83 12.39 -6.00
CA SER A 133 -7.99 13.83 -5.79
C SER A 133 -7.37 14.68 -6.90
N ASP A 134 -6.29 14.21 -7.54
CA ASP A 134 -5.65 14.94 -8.64
C ASP A 134 -6.43 14.81 -9.95
N LYS A 135 -7.21 13.74 -10.11
CA LYS A 135 -8.14 13.58 -11.23
C LYS A 135 -9.39 14.45 -11.10
N GLN A 136 -9.72 14.90 -9.89
CA GLN A 136 -10.86 15.78 -9.67
C GLN A 136 -10.50 17.19 -10.15
N THR A 137 -11.21 17.67 -11.17
CA THR A 137 -10.98 18.98 -11.79
C THR A 137 -11.44 20.14 -10.91
N LEU A 138 -12.50 19.93 -10.11
CA LEU A 138 -13.01 20.88 -9.14
C LEU A 138 -12.74 20.37 -7.73
N VAL A 139 -11.80 20.99 -7.04
CA VAL A 139 -11.50 20.70 -5.63
C VAL A 139 -12.19 21.75 -4.78
N GLY A 140 -13.25 21.35 -4.09
CA GLY A 140 -13.93 22.17 -3.08
C GLY A 140 -13.15 22.21 -1.75
N PRO A 141 -13.62 22.99 -0.76
CA PRO A 141 -13.10 22.89 0.60
C PRO A 141 -13.31 21.46 1.12
N PRO A 142 -12.36 20.91 1.90
CA PRO A 142 -12.44 19.53 2.35
C PRO A 142 -13.59 19.36 3.34
N GLU A 143 -14.45 18.37 3.10
CA GLU A 143 -15.54 18.02 4.03
C GLU A 143 -15.29 16.65 4.67
N SER A 144 -14.79 15.71 3.87
CA SER A 144 -14.47 14.37 4.34
C SER A 144 -13.13 14.34 5.08
N MET A 145 -13.00 13.42 6.04
CA MET A 145 -11.72 13.16 6.73
C MET A 145 -10.59 12.84 5.73
N ARG A 146 -10.88 12.05 4.69
CA ARG A 146 -9.89 11.71 3.65
C ARG A 146 -9.44 12.94 2.88
N GLU A 147 -10.39 13.81 2.53
CA GLU A 147 -10.10 15.06 1.81
C GLU A 147 -9.28 16.02 2.66
N HIS A 148 -9.52 16.10 3.98
CA HIS A 148 -8.69 16.89 4.89
C HIS A 148 -7.23 16.42 4.88
N VAL A 149 -7.00 15.10 4.95
CA VAL A 149 -5.63 14.55 4.90
C VAL A 149 -4.99 14.78 3.53
N VAL A 150 -5.74 14.65 2.44
CA VAL A 150 -5.22 14.91 1.10
C VAL A 150 -4.92 16.39 0.88
N ALA A 151 -5.79 17.30 1.34
CA ALA A 151 -5.53 18.75 1.29
C ALA A 151 -4.28 19.12 2.13
N ALA A 152 -4.16 18.52 3.32
CA ALA A 152 -2.97 18.65 4.16
C ALA A 152 -1.71 18.15 3.43
N SER A 153 -1.80 17.01 2.73
CA SER A 153 -0.67 16.46 1.96
C SER A 153 -0.19 17.40 0.85
N LYS A 154 -1.12 18.07 0.15
CA LYS A 154 -0.81 19.06 -0.89
C LYS A 154 -0.15 20.31 -0.31
N ALA A 155 -0.61 20.77 0.86
CA ALA A 155 0.02 21.90 1.57
C ALA A 155 1.43 21.54 2.09
N MET A 156 1.58 20.36 2.67
CA MET A 156 2.86 19.86 3.17
C MET A 156 3.89 19.66 2.05
N LYS A 157 3.46 19.20 0.86
CA LYS A 157 4.33 19.12 -0.33
C LYS A 157 4.90 20.48 -0.76
N LYS A 158 4.16 21.57 -0.51
CA LYS A 158 4.65 22.95 -0.74
C LYS A 158 5.53 23.48 0.40
N GLY A 159 5.61 22.75 1.52
CA GLY A 159 6.30 23.20 2.74
C GLY A 159 5.48 24.11 3.65
N ASP A 160 4.17 24.31 3.41
CA ASP A 160 3.30 25.11 4.29
C ASP A 160 2.75 24.25 5.44
N TRP A 161 3.44 24.29 6.58
CA TRP A 161 3.05 23.54 7.78
C TRP A 161 1.83 24.15 8.49
N LYS A 162 1.57 25.45 8.36
CA LYS A 162 0.45 26.14 9.04
C LYS A 162 -0.89 25.71 8.44
N GLN A 163 -0.97 25.67 7.12
CA GLN A 163 -2.14 25.12 6.43
C GLN A 163 -2.33 23.63 6.71
N CYS A 164 -1.23 22.85 6.66
CA CYS A 164 -1.27 21.42 6.98
C CYS A 164 -1.83 21.17 8.40
N LYS A 165 -1.32 21.91 9.40
CA LYS A 165 -1.82 21.87 10.79
C LYS A 165 -3.31 22.20 10.87
N LYS A 166 -3.77 23.25 10.18
CA LYS A 166 -5.18 23.67 10.18
C LYS A 166 -6.09 22.56 9.65
N TYR A 167 -5.74 21.94 8.52
CA TYR A 167 -6.55 20.87 7.94
C TYR A 167 -6.57 19.60 8.80
N ILE A 168 -5.44 19.23 9.41
CA ILE A 168 -5.37 18.06 10.27
C ILE A 168 -6.13 18.28 11.58
N LEU A 169 -5.97 19.43 12.23
CA LEU A 169 -6.66 19.73 13.49
C LEU A 169 -8.17 19.96 13.30
N ALA A 170 -8.63 20.32 12.11
CA ALA A 170 -10.05 20.44 11.80
C ALA A 170 -10.81 19.10 11.87
N VAL A 171 -10.08 17.98 11.78
CA VAL A 171 -10.69 16.65 11.84
C VAL A 171 -11.24 16.36 13.24
N LYS A 172 -12.55 16.11 13.34
CA LYS A 172 -13.26 15.87 14.62
C LYS A 172 -12.82 14.61 15.38
N VAL A 173 -12.11 13.73 14.68
CA VAL A 173 -11.66 12.41 15.14
C VAL A 173 -10.72 12.48 16.34
N TRP A 174 -9.93 13.55 16.48
CA TRP A 174 -8.96 13.66 17.58
C TRP A 174 -9.61 13.66 18.96
N LYS A 175 -10.85 14.15 19.08
CA LYS A 175 -11.62 14.20 20.34
C LYS A 175 -11.92 12.83 20.94
N LEU A 176 -11.75 11.74 20.18
CA LEU A 176 -11.96 10.37 20.65
C LEU A 176 -10.79 9.84 21.50
N PHE A 177 -9.64 10.50 21.49
CA PHE A 177 -8.51 10.13 22.36
C PHE A 177 -8.72 10.64 23.79
N ARG A 178 -8.26 9.85 24.78
CA ARG A 178 -8.24 10.27 26.20
C ARG A 178 -7.28 11.43 26.48
N GLN A 179 -6.22 11.56 25.69
CA GLN A 179 -5.19 12.61 25.80
C GLN A 179 -5.10 13.36 24.48
N THR A 180 -6.09 14.20 24.21
CA THR A 180 -6.21 14.96 22.96
C THR A 180 -5.05 15.93 22.76
N GLU A 181 -4.71 16.70 23.80
CA GLU A 181 -3.75 17.81 23.70
C GLU A 181 -2.34 17.30 23.41
N GLN A 182 -1.89 16.26 24.12
CA GLN A 182 -0.57 15.65 23.90
C GLN A 182 -0.42 15.10 22.48
N VAL A 183 -1.46 14.46 21.93
CA VAL A 183 -1.43 13.94 20.56
C VAL A 183 -1.40 15.08 19.54
N GLN A 184 -2.16 16.16 19.77
CA GLN A 184 -2.17 17.32 18.88
C GLN A 184 -0.84 18.09 18.90
N GLU A 185 -0.21 18.23 20.06
CA GLU A 185 1.11 18.84 20.20
C GLU A 185 2.18 17.99 19.52
N MET A 186 2.20 16.68 19.81
CA MET A 186 3.10 15.73 19.16
C MET A 186 2.95 15.77 17.63
N LEU A 187 1.71 15.76 17.14
CA LEU A 187 1.43 15.80 15.71
C LEU A 187 1.85 17.12 15.08
N THR A 188 1.65 18.25 15.77
CA THR A 188 2.13 19.56 15.32
C THR A 188 3.65 19.56 15.15
N ARG A 189 4.37 19.08 16.16
CA ARG A 189 5.83 18.99 16.12
C ARG A 189 6.32 18.09 14.99
N LYS A 190 5.67 16.94 14.77
CA LYS A 190 6.00 16.04 13.66
C LYS A 190 5.71 16.62 12.28
N ILE A 191 4.59 17.33 12.13
CA ILE A 191 4.28 18.05 10.89
C ILE A 191 5.33 19.12 10.61
N GLN A 192 5.78 19.88 11.63
CA GLN A 192 6.83 20.88 11.45
C GLN A 192 8.16 20.24 11.02
N GLU A 193 8.61 19.19 11.72
CA GLU A 193 9.84 18.45 11.39
C GLU A 193 9.80 17.90 9.95
N GLU A 194 8.70 17.25 9.55
CA GLU A 194 8.60 16.65 8.21
C GLU A 194 8.31 17.68 7.11
N SER A 195 7.65 18.81 7.42
CA SER A 195 7.46 19.91 6.47
C SER A 195 8.78 20.62 6.18
N LEU A 196 9.64 20.78 7.18
CA LEU A 196 11.01 21.29 7.01
C LEU A 196 11.81 20.37 6.07
N ARG A 197 11.79 19.04 6.31
CA ARG A 197 12.46 18.05 5.45
C ARG A 197 11.95 18.15 4.01
N THR A 198 10.63 18.19 3.84
CA THR A 198 9.97 18.29 2.52
C THR A 198 10.32 19.59 1.80
N TYR A 199 10.35 20.71 2.53
CA TYR A 199 10.70 22.02 1.99
C TYR A 199 12.15 22.03 1.49
N LEU A 200 13.09 21.49 2.27
CA LEU A 200 14.48 21.37 1.86
C LEU A 200 14.63 20.50 0.61
N PHE A 201 13.95 19.35 0.53
CA PHE A 201 13.99 18.51 -0.68
C PHE A 201 13.41 19.20 -1.92
N THR A 202 12.30 19.93 -1.76
CA THR A 202 11.60 20.53 -2.90
C THR A 202 12.33 21.75 -3.46
N TYR A 203 12.94 22.54 -2.57
CA TYR A 203 13.59 23.81 -2.94
C TYR A 203 15.12 23.75 -2.89
N ASN A 204 15.71 22.56 -2.73
CA ASN A 204 17.17 22.39 -2.67
C ASN A 204 17.87 23.06 -3.86
N SER A 205 17.34 22.86 -5.07
CA SER A 205 17.93 23.36 -6.32
C SER A 205 17.95 24.88 -6.45
N VAL A 206 17.15 25.60 -5.66
CA VAL A 206 16.97 27.06 -5.77
C VAL A 206 17.84 27.83 -4.78
N TYR A 207 18.19 27.21 -3.64
CA TYR A 207 18.92 27.85 -2.56
C TYR A 207 20.41 27.49 -2.58
N ASP A 208 21.27 28.50 -2.43
CA ASP A 208 22.72 28.29 -2.30
C ASP A 208 23.16 28.16 -0.85
N SER A 209 22.60 29.01 0.01
CA SER A 209 22.91 29.10 1.42
C SER A 209 21.66 29.42 2.20
N LEU A 210 21.39 28.67 3.27
CA LEU A 210 20.25 28.87 4.15
C LEU A 210 20.74 29.11 5.58
N SER A 211 20.24 30.16 6.23
CA SER A 211 20.52 30.40 7.64
C SER A 211 19.67 29.50 8.54
N LEU A 212 20.30 28.91 9.55
CA LEU A 212 19.61 28.09 10.55
C LEU A 212 18.53 28.90 11.28
N TYR A 213 18.83 30.15 11.65
CA TYR A 213 17.89 31.01 12.37
C TYR A 213 16.65 31.32 11.55
N THR A 214 16.80 31.59 10.25
CA THR A 214 15.65 31.83 9.37
C THR A 214 14.77 30.58 9.25
N LEU A 215 15.37 29.38 9.19
CA LEU A 215 14.60 28.13 9.17
C LEU A 215 13.89 27.86 10.51
N ALA A 216 14.54 28.16 11.63
CA ALA A 216 13.97 28.04 12.96
C ALA A 216 12.73 28.93 13.13
N GLU A 217 12.81 30.20 12.69
CA GLU A 217 11.70 31.15 12.71
C GLU A 217 10.57 30.76 11.73
N MET A 218 10.92 30.32 10.51
CA MET A 218 9.90 29.94 9.52
C MET A 218 9.04 28.75 9.97
N PHE A 219 9.65 27.76 10.63
CA PHE A 219 8.98 26.53 11.04
C PHE A 219 8.55 26.53 12.52
N ASP A 220 8.81 27.60 13.27
CA ASP A 220 8.60 27.70 14.73
C ASP A 220 9.20 26.49 15.47
N LEU A 221 10.47 26.17 15.16
CA LEU A 221 11.21 25.05 15.76
C LEU A 221 12.48 25.56 16.47
N PRO A 222 12.90 24.91 17.57
CA PRO A 222 14.14 25.28 18.24
C PRO A 222 15.34 24.97 17.33
N PRO A 223 16.39 25.83 17.35
CA PRO A 223 17.53 25.72 16.46
C PRO A 223 18.27 24.38 16.58
N SER A 224 18.28 23.78 17.78
CA SER A 224 18.88 22.46 18.03
C SER A 224 18.19 21.32 17.27
N VAL A 225 16.86 21.36 17.15
CA VAL A 225 16.09 20.35 16.42
C VAL A 225 16.28 20.52 14.91
N VAL A 226 16.30 21.75 14.42
CA VAL A 226 16.60 22.07 13.02
C VAL A 226 18.00 21.55 12.66
N HIS A 227 19.01 21.90 13.47
CA HIS A 227 20.38 21.41 13.29
C HIS A 227 20.46 19.87 13.26
N SER A 228 19.84 19.19 14.24
CA SER A 228 19.83 17.72 14.31
C SER A 228 19.13 17.09 13.10
N THR A 229 18.02 17.68 12.65
CA THR A 229 17.23 17.15 11.53
C THR A 229 18.00 17.25 10.22
N ILE A 230 18.58 18.42 9.93
CA ILE A 230 19.39 18.64 8.73
C ILE A 230 20.68 17.82 8.77
N SER A 231 21.36 17.75 9.92
CA SER A 231 22.56 16.92 10.08
C SER A 231 22.28 15.45 9.79
N LYS A 232 21.14 14.91 10.25
CA LYS A 232 20.72 13.55 9.90
C LYS A 232 20.48 13.37 8.40
N MET A 233 19.92 14.38 7.72
CA MET A 233 19.72 14.34 6.27
C MET A 233 21.04 14.33 5.51
N ILE A 234 22.02 15.12 5.94
CA ILE A 234 23.37 15.15 5.34
C ILE A 234 24.08 13.81 5.55
N ILE A 235 24.04 13.24 6.78
CA ILE A 235 24.67 11.94 7.09
C ILE A 235 24.04 10.79 6.30
N ASN A 236 22.72 10.83 6.10
CA ASN A 236 22.01 9.84 5.28
C ASN A 236 22.22 10.02 3.78
N GLU A 237 23.03 11.01 3.36
CA GLU A 237 23.26 11.38 1.95
C GLU A 237 21.98 11.80 1.20
N GLU A 238 20.93 12.16 1.95
CA GLU A 238 19.64 12.62 1.40
C GLU A 238 19.74 14.06 0.88
N LEU A 239 20.65 14.86 1.45
CA LEU A 239 20.86 16.27 1.09
C LEU A 239 22.34 16.53 0.84
N GLN A 240 22.66 17.03 -0.36
CA GLN A 240 24.02 17.38 -0.77
C GLN A 240 24.39 18.79 -0.26
N ALA A 241 24.62 18.88 1.05
CA ALA A 241 24.91 20.14 1.73
C ALA A 241 25.96 19.96 2.83
N SER A 242 26.67 21.05 3.13
CA SER A 242 27.64 21.14 4.23
C SER A 242 27.25 22.23 5.22
N TRP A 243 27.55 21.98 6.49
CA TRP A 243 27.42 22.99 7.53
C TRP A 243 28.62 23.93 7.56
N ASP A 244 28.35 25.23 7.62
CA ASP A 244 29.33 26.24 8.00
C ASP A 244 29.16 26.58 9.48
N GLU A 245 30.05 26.05 10.31
CA GLU A 245 30.04 26.18 11.78
C GLU A 245 30.08 27.64 12.29
N PRO A 246 30.93 28.55 11.76
CA PRO A 246 30.99 29.93 12.26
C PRO A 246 29.76 30.76 11.94
N THR A 247 29.16 30.62 10.76
CA THR A 247 27.97 31.41 10.38
C THR A 247 26.66 30.70 10.69
N GLN A 248 26.71 29.43 11.08
CA GLN A 248 25.54 28.57 11.30
C GLN A 248 24.60 28.56 10.08
N THR A 249 25.20 28.49 8.90
CA THR A 249 24.48 28.38 7.63
C THR A 249 24.71 27.02 6.98
N VAL A 250 23.69 26.54 6.27
CA VAL A 250 23.76 25.35 5.43
C VAL A 250 24.12 25.82 4.04
N VAL A 251 25.26 25.39 3.53
CA VAL A 251 25.72 25.68 2.16
C VAL A 251 25.41 24.47 1.28
N MET A 252 24.64 24.69 0.22
CA MET A 252 24.28 23.65 -0.74
C MET A 252 25.41 23.48 -1.77
N HIS A 253 25.74 22.23 -2.10
CA HIS A 253 26.73 21.95 -3.14
C HIS A 253 26.10 22.13 -4.53
N ARG A 254 26.28 23.31 -5.13
CA ARG A 254 25.87 23.58 -6.51
C ARG A 254 26.48 22.56 -7.48
N GLY A 255 25.62 21.90 -8.26
CA GLY A 255 26.03 20.98 -9.33
C GLY A 255 26.09 19.50 -8.95
N ALA A 256 25.80 19.15 -7.68
CA ALA A 256 25.62 17.74 -7.29
C ALA A 256 24.30 17.15 -7.79
N GLU A 257 23.28 17.99 -8.06
CA GLU A 257 22.02 17.53 -8.63
C GLU A 257 22.13 17.36 -10.15
N PRO A 258 21.84 16.17 -10.70
CA PRO A 258 21.83 15.98 -12.13
C PRO A 258 20.74 16.84 -12.76
N SER A 259 21.10 17.56 -13.83
CA SER A 259 20.11 18.22 -14.70
C SER A 259 19.05 17.22 -15.18
N LEU A 260 17.87 17.70 -15.57
CA LEU A 260 16.80 16.83 -16.08
C LEU A 260 17.27 15.89 -17.19
N LEU A 261 18.17 16.35 -18.06
CA LEU A 261 18.73 15.51 -19.12
C LEU A 261 19.67 14.43 -18.55
N GLN A 262 20.52 14.78 -17.58
CA GLN A 262 21.40 13.82 -16.92
C GLN A 262 20.60 12.78 -16.12
N SER A 263 19.53 13.19 -15.41
CA SER A 263 18.68 12.25 -14.69
C SER A 263 17.93 11.31 -15.64
N LEU A 264 17.41 11.83 -16.77
CA LEU A 264 16.82 10.99 -17.82
C LEU A 264 17.83 10.02 -18.44
N ALA A 265 19.08 10.46 -18.64
CA ALA A 265 20.14 9.59 -19.15
C ALA A 265 20.51 8.48 -18.16
N LEU A 266 20.61 8.79 -16.87
CA LEU A 266 20.80 7.79 -15.80
C LEU A 266 19.64 6.79 -15.77
N GLN A 267 18.39 7.28 -15.83
CA GLN A 267 17.21 6.42 -15.90
C GLN A 267 17.20 5.51 -17.13
N LEU A 268 17.65 6.03 -18.29
CA LEU A 268 17.75 5.23 -19.50
C LEU A 268 18.84 4.17 -19.37
N ALA A 269 19.99 4.50 -18.78
CA ALA A 269 21.05 3.55 -18.50
C ALA A 269 20.55 2.39 -17.62
N ASP A 270 19.84 2.68 -16.54
CA ASP A 270 19.23 1.65 -15.69
C ASP A 270 18.22 0.77 -16.44
N LYS A 271 17.39 1.37 -17.31
CA LYS A 271 16.45 0.61 -18.14
C LYS A 271 17.16 -0.28 -19.14
N VAL A 272 18.23 0.20 -19.76
CA VAL A 272 19.04 -0.60 -20.70
C VAL A 272 19.68 -1.76 -19.95
N SER A 273 20.25 -1.53 -18.76
CA SER A 273 20.77 -2.61 -17.91
C SER A 273 19.70 -3.66 -17.56
N ASN A 274 18.52 -3.22 -17.12
CA ASN A 274 17.39 -4.11 -16.86
C ASN A 274 16.93 -4.87 -18.12
N LEU A 275 16.99 -4.26 -19.30
CA LEU A 275 16.67 -4.92 -20.56
C LEU A 275 17.71 -5.97 -20.95
N VAL A 276 19.00 -5.68 -20.72
CA VAL A 276 20.08 -6.65 -20.92
C VAL A 276 19.89 -7.86 -20.01
N GLU A 277 19.65 -7.65 -18.70
CA GLU A 277 19.37 -8.75 -17.77
C GLU A 277 18.13 -9.58 -18.18
N ASN A 278 17.06 -8.93 -18.63
CA ASN A 278 15.88 -9.64 -19.11
C ASN A 278 16.15 -10.42 -20.40
N ASN A 279 16.96 -9.88 -21.30
CA ASN A 279 17.38 -10.55 -22.52
C ASN A 279 18.25 -11.77 -22.21
N GLU A 280 19.19 -11.67 -21.26
CA GLU A 280 20.00 -12.79 -20.79
C GLU A 280 19.11 -13.89 -20.19
N ARG A 281 18.16 -13.54 -19.31
CA ARG A 281 17.20 -14.50 -18.75
C ARG A 281 16.38 -15.21 -19.83
N ILE A 282 15.93 -14.48 -20.85
CA ILE A 282 15.20 -15.08 -21.98
C ILE A 282 16.13 -15.96 -22.81
N TYR A 283 17.36 -15.52 -23.05
CA TYR A 283 18.37 -16.28 -23.79
C TYR A 283 18.68 -17.60 -23.09
N ASP A 284 18.90 -17.57 -21.78
CA ASP A 284 19.11 -18.76 -20.93
C ASP A 284 17.88 -19.66 -20.91
N THR A 285 16.67 -19.10 -20.88
CA THR A 285 15.45 -19.90 -20.95
C THR A 285 15.30 -20.58 -22.32
N ARG A 286 15.69 -19.90 -23.41
CA ARG A 286 15.61 -20.43 -24.78
C ARG A 286 16.73 -21.42 -25.12
N HIS A 287 17.94 -21.24 -24.57
CA HIS A 287 19.09 -22.10 -24.84
C HIS A 287 19.31 -23.18 -23.76
N GLY A 288 18.95 -22.90 -22.50
CA GLY A 288 19.02 -23.83 -21.36
C GLY A 288 17.99 -24.96 -21.40
N GLY A 289 16.95 -24.84 -22.23
CA GLY A 289 16.01 -25.94 -22.52
C GLY A 289 16.62 -27.08 -23.35
N PHE A 290 17.76 -26.86 -24.01
CA PHE A 290 18.41 -27.88 -24.84
C PHE A 290 19.35 -28.80 -24.05
N VAL A 291 19.81 -28.39 -22.87
CA VAL A 291 20.72 -29.21 -22.03
C VAL A 291 19.93 -30.26 -21.24
N GLN A 292 18.72 -29.96 -20.76
CA GLN A 292 17.90 -30.96 -20.05
C GLN A 292 17.34 -32.09 -20.94
N PHE A 293 17.26 -31.90 -22.26
CA PHE A 293 16.84 -32.96 -23.17
C PHE A 293 17.94 -34.00 -23.44
N LYS A 294 19.22 -33.63 -23.30
CA LYS A 294 20.34 -34.54 -23.54
C LYS A 294 20.64 -35.41 -22.31
N ASP A 295 20.44 -34.90 -21.10
CA ASP A 295 20.67 -35.66 -19.87
C ASP A 295 19.54 -36.63 -19.49
N ARG A 296 18.32 -36.46 -20.04
CA ARG A 296 17.22 -37.43 -19.85
C ARG A 296 17.28 -38.67 -20.73
N GLN A 297 18.08 -38.69 -21.80
CA GLN A 297 18.28 -39.89 -22.63
C GLN A 297 19.44 -40.78 -22.15
N GLY A 298 20.31 -40.29 -21.26
CA GLY A 298 21.48 -41.04 -20.76
C GLY A 298 21.24 -41.89 -19.49
N GLN A 299 20.19 -41.62 -18.71
CA GLN A 299 19.95 -42.29 -17.42
C GLN A 299 18.89 -43.41 -17.46
N GLY A 300 18.51 -43.90 -18.65
CA GLY A 300 17.51 -44.96 -18.82
C GLY A 300 18.03 -46.40 -18.91
N ARG A 301 19.36 -46.63 -19.00
CA ARG A 301 19.93 -47.96 -19.29
C ARG A 301 20.62 -48.70 -18.14
N TYR A 302 20.88 -48.06 -17.00
CA TYR A 302 21.63 -48.68 -15.88
C TYR A 302 20.79 -49.03 -14.64
N ARG A 303 19.45 -48.93 -14.71
CA ARG A 303 18.55 -49.24 -13.57
C ARG A 303 17.65 -50.47 -13.79
N ARG A 304 17.97 -51.33 -14.77
CA ARG A 304 17.13 -52.47 -15.16
C ARG A 304 17.73 -53.86 -14.89
N GLN A 305 18.81 -53.95 -14.11
CA GLN A 305 19.51 -55.23 -13.86
C GLN A 305 19.66 -55.63 -12.39
N ASN A 306 19.09 -54.87 -11.42
CA ASN A 306 19.28 -55.18 -10.00
C ASN A 306 17.99 -55.24 -9.15
N GLN A 307 16.87 -55.66 -9.76
CA GLN A 307 15.62 -55.97 -9.06
C GLN A 307 15.11 -57.36 -9.49
N GLN A 308 15.94 -58.37 -9.33
CA GLN A 308 15.56 -59.78 -9.42
C GLN A 308 16.25 -60.57 -8.29
N HIS A 309 15.93 -60.24 -7.04
CA HIS A 309 16.09 -61.14 -5.91
C HIS A 309 15.36 -60.56 -4.69
N TYR A 310 14.62 -61.42 -3.97
CA TYR A 310 13.67 -61.12 -2.87
C TYR A 310 12.34 -60.51 -3.35
N ASP A 311 11.15 -61.04 -3.08
CA ASP A 311 10.73 -62.20 -2.31
C ASP A 311 9.47 -62.78 -2.95
N ARG A 312 9.45 -64.10 -2.98
CA ARG A 312 8.28 -64.98 -3.20
C ARG A 312 7.46 -64.95 -1.90
N GLN A 313 6.13 -65.17 -1.97
CA GLN A 313 5.14 -65.24 -0.87
C GLN A 313 4.54 -63.87 -0.53
N ASP A 314 3.23 -63.57 -0.58
CA ASP A 314 2.00 -64.35 -0.62
C ASP A 314 0.89 -63.50 -1.28
N ARG A 315 0.05 -64.09 -2.13
CA ARG A 315 -1.27 -63.52 -2.50
C ARG A 315 -2.19 -64.58 -3.09
N PRO A 316 -3.39 -64.81 -2.52
CA PRO A 316 -4.48 -65.46 -3.23
C PRO A 316 -5.41 -64.41 -3.89
N ASP A 317 -5.49 -64.56 -5.21
CA ASP A 317 -6.66 -64.58 -6.11
C ASP A 317 -7.88 -63.61 -5.98
N LYS A 318 -8.22 -63.04 -7.14
CA LYS A 318 -9.55 -62.62 -7.70
C LYS A 318 -10.34 -61.45 -7.08
N GLN A 319 -10.57 -60.40 -7.88
CA GLN A 319 -11.82 -60.22 -8.67
C GLN A 319 -11.79 -58.96 -9.58
N ASP A 320 -12.05 -59.19 -10.88
CA ASP A 320 -12.76 -58.39 -11.91
C ASP A 320 -12.76 -56.84 -11.84
N ARG A 321 -12.33 -56.04 -12.83
CA ARG A 321 -12.45 -56.02 -14.31
C ARG A 321 -13.87 -55.71 -14.85
N GLN A 322 -14.30 -54.46 -14.66
CA GLN A 322 -15.33 -53.69 -15.40
C GLN A 322 -15.11 -52.23 -14.96
N ASP A 323 -15.00 -51.16 -15.75
CA ASP A 323 -15.33 -50.87 -17.13
C ASP A 323 -14.38 -49.78 -17.64
N ARG A 324 -13.81 -49.99 -18.84
CA ARG A 324 -13.01 -49.02 -19.57
C ARG A 324 -13.74 -48.69 -20.87
N TYR A 325 -14.79 -47.88 -20.81
CA TYR A 325 -15.42 -47.23 -21.97
C TYR A 325 -16.18 -45.95 -21.53
N ASN A 326 -15.54 -44.78 -21.59
CA ASN A 326 -16.17 -43.51 -22.01
C ASN A 326 -15.20 -42.31 -21.93
N TRP A 327 -14.31 -42.17 -22.91
CA TRP A 327 -13.47 -40.97 -23.08
C TRP A 327 -13.61 -40.36 -24.48
N GLN A 328 -14.82 -40.39 -25.04
CA GLN A 328 -15.16 -39.72 -26.30
C GLN A 328 -16.54 -39.06 -26.22
N GLU A 329 -16.68 -38.01 -25.40
CA GLU A 329 -17.87 -37.14 -25.47
C GLU A 329 -17.58 -35.72 -24.95
N ARG A 330 -16.45 -35.14 -25.40
CA ARG A 330 -16.09 -33.76 -25.03
C ARG A 330 -15.55 -32.90 -26.17
N HIS A 331 -15.98 -33.19 -27.40
CA HIS A 331 -15.81 -32.29 -28.55
C HIS A 331 -17.06 -32.35 -29.43
N GLY A 332 -17.92 -31.34 -29.32
CA GLY A 332 -19.09 -31.21 -30.19
C GLY A 332 -20.19 -30.36 -29.57
N ARG A 333 -20.01 -29.04 -29.55
CA ARG A 333 -21.10 -28.03 -29.53
C ARG A 333 -20.51 -26.64 -29.71
N GLN A 334 -20.11 -26.35 -30.94
CA GLN A 334 -20.02 -24.99 -31.49
C GLN A 334 -20.85 -25.00 -32.78
N HIS A 335 -21.55 -23.88 -33.00
CA HIS A 335 -22.47 -23.56 -34.11
C HIS A 335 -23.89 -24.13 -34.05
N ASP A 336 -24.84 -23.33 -33.56
CA ASP A 336 -25.82 -22.66 -34.43
C ASP A 336 -26.85 -21.85 -33.62
N ARG A 337 -26.93 -20.54 -33.87
CA ARG A 337 -28.18 -19.76 -33.82
C ARG A 337 -27.96 -18.35 -34.40
N SER A 338 -28.23 -18.26 -35.69
CA SER A 338 -28.49 -17.02 -36.43
C SER A 338 -29.93 -16.52 -36.19
N TYR A 339 -30.05 -15.20 -36.01
CA TYR A 339 -31.03 -14.29 -36.64
C TYR A 339 -32.35 -14.85 -37.21
N GLN A 340 -33.49 -14.43 -36.63
CA GLN A 340 -34.66 -13.75 -37.25
C GLN A 340 -36.01 -14.11 -36.62
N HIS A 341 -36.69 -13.12 -36.02
CA HIS A 341 -38.10 -12.71 -36.25
C HIS A 341 -38.42 -11.61 -35.21
N SER A 342 -38.52 -10.31 -35.52
CA SER A 342 -39.56 -9.57 -36.25
C SER A 342 -40.98 -9.65 -35.67
N GLN A 343 -41.37 -8.51 -35.08
CA GLN A 343 -42.66 -7.82 -35.22
C GLN A 343 -43.96 -8.51 -34.81
N THR A 344 -44.63 -7.91 -33.82
CA THR A 344 -46.09 -7.66 -33.86
C THR A 344 -46.48 -6.47 -32.97
N GLN A 345 -47.01 -5.42 -33.64
CA GLN A 345 -48.08 -4.47 -33.25
C GLN A 345 -47.84 -3.52 -32.05
N SER A 346 -47.81 -2.17 -32.14
CA SER A 346 -48.56 -1.15 -32.91
C SER A 346 -50.03 -0.94 -32.50
N SER A 347 -50.28 0.17 -31.78
CA SER A 347 -51.46 1.09 -31.76
C SER A 347 -51.67 1.58 -30.32
N TYR A 348 -51.57 2.87 -29.96
CA TYR A 348 -52.49 3.98 -30.28
C TYR A 348 -51.70 5.29 -30.52
N ARG A 349 -51.83 5.93 -31.70
CA ARG A 349 -52.56 7.20 -32.02
C ARG A 349 -52.32 8.34 -30.99
N SER A 350 -51.57 9.41 -31.29
CA SER A 350 -51.78 10.52 -32.25
C SER A 350 -52.88 11.51 -31.87
N THR A 351 -52.48 12.79 -31.68
CA THR A 351 -53.14 14.12 -31.86
C THR A 351 -52.57 15.04 -30.76
N ASP A 352 -52.15 16.30 -30.94
CA ASP A 352 -52.21 17.24 -32.05
C ASP A 352 -51.31 18.48 -31.71
N SER A 353 -50.84 19.15 -32.77
CA SER A 353 -50.83 20.62 -33.00
C SER A 353 -50.46 21.58 -31.85
N ALA A 354 -49.30 22.25 -31.87
CA ALA A 354 -49.00 23.53 -32.55
C ALA A 354 -49.52 24.81 -31.84
N HIS A 355 -48.65 25.83 -31.93
CA HIS A 355 -48.85 27.28 -31.79
C HIS A 355 -48.44 28.00 -30.49
N HIS A 356 -47.57 28.99 -30.76
CA HIS A 356 -47.08 30.16 -30.02
C HIS A 356 -45.91 30.00 -29.07
#